data_AF-A0A399YJI0-F1
#
_entry.id   AF-A0A399YJI0-F1
#
_cell.length_a   1.000
_cell.length_b   1.000
_cell.length_c   1.000
_cell.angle_alpha   90.00
_cell.angle_beta   90.00
_cell.angle_gamma   90.00
#
_symmetry.space_group_name_H-M   'P 1'
#
loop_
_entity.id
_entity.type
_entity.pdbx_description
1 polymer ?
#
loop_
_entity_poly.entity_id
_entity_poly.type
_entity_poly.pdbx_seq_one_letter_code
_entity_poly.pdbx_strand_id
1 'polypeptide(L)'
;MSMSDGRRAVKGSPTRDKFKQLHKSRLPSYMFACDIDLRWIEKNPYGVVAELDLKVGPRDAVTFSEVIGYNDDLSLGRKVFIIHAADEEALEAYRFTVREYLGGDPGPNPVIVRYGEEFLIDGFAEFARWQAAEREAWKARQRGGKIKEGTRRVF
;
A
#
# COMPACT_ATOMS: atom_id res chain seq x y z
N MET A 1 -1.33 19.21 22.70
CA MET A 1 -1.16 17.88 23.32
C MET A 1 -0.14 17.09 22.52
N SER A 2 1.03 16.82 23.12
CA SER A 2 2.10 16.01 22.52
C SER A 2 1.58 14.59 22.27
N MET A 3 1.52 14.18 21.00
CA MET A 3 1.19 12.81 20.61
C MET A 3 2.42 11.95 20.86
N SER A 4 2.36 11.09 21.88
CA SER A 4 3.48 10.24 22.26
C SER A 4 3.91 9.30 21.12
N ASP A 5 5.22 9.21 20.91
CA ASP A 5 5.90 8.37 19.92
C ASP A 5 5.57 6.86 20.04
N GLY A 6 5.01 6.42 21.18
CA GLY A 6 4.66 5.02 21.43
C GLY A 6 3.68 4.42 20.40
N ARG A 7 2.87 5.22 19.71
CA ARG A 7 1.97 4.74 18.64
C ARG A 7 2.69 4.47 17.31
N ARG A 8 3.93 4.95 17.14
CA ARG A 8 4.77 4.66 15.96
C ARG A 8 5.51 3.32 16.11
N ALA A 9 5.67 2.83 17.33
CA ALA A 9 6.45 1.62 17.64
C ALA A 9 5.59 0.34 17.70
N VAL A 10 4.39 0.33 17.12
CA VAL A 10 3.50 -0.85 17.15
C VAL A 10 4.08 -1.92 16.22
N LYS A 11 4.75 -2.91 16.80
CA LYS A 11 5.17 -4.14 16.10
C LYS A 11 3.97 -5.07 15.90
N GLY A 12 4.04 -5.92 14.88
CA GLY A 12 3.04 -6.96 14.65
C GLY A 12 2.78 -7.81 15.90
N SER A 13 1.52 -8.22 16.10
CA SER A 13 1.10 -9.04 17.23
C SER A 13 1.12 -10.52 16.82
N PRO A 14 1.84 -11.40 17.56
CA PRO A 14 1.81 -12.85 17.29
C PRO A 14 0.39 -13.43 17.28
N THR A 15 -0.51 -12.87 18.10
CA THR A 15 -1.92 -13.27 18.14
C THR A 15 -2.65 -12.91 16.84
N ARG A 16 -2.35 -11.74 16.26
CA ARG A 16 -2.92 -11.32 14.96
C ARG A 16 -2.44 -12.23 13.84
N ASP A 17 -1.16 -12.58 13.84
CA ASP A 17 -0.60 -13.44 12.80
C ASP A 17 -1.17 -14.87 12.91
N LYS A 18 -1.35 -15.36 14.15
CA LYS A 18 -2.09 -16.62 14.39
C LYS A 18 -3.52 -16.57 13.89
N PHE A 19 -4.25 -15.48 14.10
CA PHE A 19 -5.62 -15.33 13.57
C PHE A 19 -5.64 -15.39 12.03
N LYS A 20 -4.74 -14.66 11.37
CA LYS A 20 -4.59 -14.70 9.90
C LYS A 20 -4.28 -16.11 9.41
N GLN A 21 -3.37 -16.82 10.06
CA GLN A 21 -3.03 -18.20 9.70
C GLN A 21 -4.22 -19.14 9.87
N LEU A 22 -4.98 -19.02 10.96
CA LEU A 22 -6.17 -19.85 11.19
C LEU A 22 -7.24 -19.59 10.12
N HIS A 23 -7.46 -18.32 9.74
CA HIS A 23 -8.39 -17.98 8.66
C HIS A 23 -7.98 -18.62 7.34
N LYS A 24 -6.69 -18.53 6.96
CA LYS A 24 -6.18 -19.09 5.71
C LYS A 24 -6.10 -20.62 5.68
N SER A 25 -5.96 -21.27 6.84
CA SER A 25 -5.74 -22.73 6.93
C SER A 25 -6.98 -23.55 7.30
N ARG A 26 -7.98 -22.95 7.95
CA ARG A 26 -9.15 -23.69 8.46
C ARG A 26 -10.46 -23.41 7.72
N LEU A 27 -10.56 -22.29 7.00
CA LEU A 27 -11.77 -22.01 6.24
C LEU A 27 -11.81 -22.84 4.95
N PRO A 28 -13.01 -23.06 4.38
CA PRO A 28 -13.15 -23.69 3.07
C PRO A 28 -12.29 -23.01 2.00
N SER A 29 -11.81 -23.79 1.02
CA SER A 29 -10.85 -23.33 0.01
C SER A 29 -11.36 -22.23 -0.92
N TYR A 30 -12.66 -21.95 -0.96
CA TYR A 30 -13.25 -20.85 -1.73
C TYR A 30 -13.29 -19.52 -0.96
N MET A 31 -12.93 -19.52 0.34
CA MET A 31 -12.92 -18.32 1.18
C MET A 31 -11.49 -17.77 1.26
N PHE A 32 -11.22 -16.74 0.47
CA PHE A 32 -9.90 -16.12 0.38
C PHE A 32 -9.80 -14.85 1.24
N ALA A 33 -8.57 -14.51 1.61
CA ALA A 33 -8.21 -13.23 2.20
C ALA A 33 -6.83 -12.82 1.69
N CYS A 34 -6.64 -11.52 1.44
CA CYS A 34 -5.33 -10.93 1.24
C CYS A 34 -4.88 -10.22 2.52
N ASP A 35 -3.57 -10.20 2.77
CA ASP A 35 -3.00 -9.34 3.78
C ASP A 35 -2.73 -7.96 3.18
N ILE A 36 -2.87 -6.92 4.00
CA ILE A 36 -2.39 -5.58 3.68
C ILE A 36 -1.18 -5.34 4.60
N ASP A 37 -0.02 -5.09 4.01
CA ASP A 37 1.22 -4.92 4.78
C ASP A 37 1.22 -3.60 5.54
N LEU A 38 1.06 -2.48 4.83
CA LEU A 38 1.04 -1.17 5.44
C LEU A 38 0.03 -0.23 4.77
N ARG A 39 -1.03 0.10 5.50
CA ARG A 39 -1.91 1.22 5.17
C ARG A 39 -1.29 2.53 5.60
N TRP A 40 -0.83 3.30 4.63
CA TRP A 40 -0.13 4.55 4.87
C TRP A 40 -1.10 5.70 5.05
N ILE A 41 -1.20 6.23 6.28
CA ILE A 41 -2.20 7.24 6.64
C ILE A 41 -1.62 8.64 6.83
N GLU A 42 -2.46 9.64 6.57
CA GLU A 42 -2.26 11.05 6.91
C GLU A 42 -3.31 11.49 7.95
N LYS A 43 -2.86 12.30 8.91
CA LYS A 43 -3.71 12.83 9.97
C LYS A 43 -4.33 14.17 9.55
N ASN A 44 -3.65 14.96 8.74
CA ASN A 44 -4.15 16.26 8.31
C ASN A 44 -3.96 16.52 6.80
N PRO A 45 -5.03 16.45 5.99
CA PRO A 45 -6.37 15.97 6.36
C PRO A 45 -6.37 14.47 6.67
N TYR A 46 -7.37 13.98 7.41
CA TYR A 46 -7.53 12.55 7.65
C TYR A 46 -7.71 11.80 6.32
N GLY A 47 -6.90 10.77 6.08
CA GLY A 47 -7.07 9.92 4.91
C GLY A 47 -5.98 8.87 4.75
N VAL A 48 -6.21 7.98 3.78
CA VAL A 48 -5.21 7.01 3.32
C VAL A 48 -4.45 7.64 2.16
N VAL A 49 -3.13 7.75 2.30
CA VAL A 49 -2.23 8.25 1.26
C VAL A 49 -2.05 7.19 0.18
N ALA A 50 -1.69 5.98 0.59
CA ALA A 50 -1.58 4.80 -0.25
C ALA A 50 -1.59 3.52 0.61
N GLU A 51 -1.74 2.37 -0.04
CA GLU A 51 -1.25 1.10 0.48
C GLU A 51 0.19 0.88 0.03
N LEU A 52 1.02 0.34 0.91
CA LEU A 52 2.32 -0.21 0.55
C LEU A 52 2.28 -1.73 0.73
N ASP A 53 2.69 -2.44 -0.29
CA ASP A 53 2.83 -3.89 -0.31
C ASP A 53 4.30 -4.23 -0.54
N LEU A 54 4.92 -4.93 0.40
CA LEU A 54 6.33 -5.29 0.37
C LEU A 54 6.48 -6.72 -0.15
N LYS A 55 7.33 -6.89 -1.15
CA LYS A 55 7.71 -8.18 -1.71
C LYS A 55 9.20 -8.39 -1.54
N VAL A 56 9.61 -9.52 -0.95
CA VAL A 56 11.02 -9.83 -0.68
C VAL A 56 11.46 -11.05 -1.47
N GLY A 57 12.47 -10.87 -2.32
CA GLY A 57 13.03 -11.94 -3.14
C GLY A 57 12.27 -12.18 -4.45
N PRO A 58 12.83 -13.00 -5.34
CA PRO A 58 12.34 -13.15 -6.72
C PRO A 58 11.06 -14.00 -6.84
N ARG A 59 10.66 -14.69 -5.77
CA ARG A 59 9.47 -15.56 -5.76
C ARG A 59 8.26 -14.92 -5.09
N ASP A 60 8.46 -13.80 -4.42
CA ASP A 60 7.38 -13.08 -3.76
C ASP A 60 6.74 -12.15 -4.77
N ALA A 61 5.54 -12.53 -5.20
CA ALA A 61 4.83 -11.92 -6.31
C ALA A 61 3.38 -11.62 -5.91
N VAL A 62 2.79 -10.64 -6.58
CA VAL A 62 1.39 -10.30 -6.39
C VAL A 62 0.50 -11.49 -6.72
N THR A 63 -0.39 -11.82 -5.80
CA THR A 63 -1.35 -12.92 -5.86
C THR A 63 -2.71 -12.46 -6.41
N PHE A 64 -3.59 -13.39 -6.78
CA PHE A 64 -4.92 -13.04 -7.28
C PHE A 64 -5.80 -12.34 -6.24
N SER A 65 -5.67 -12.69 -4.96
CA SER A 65 -6.45 -12.06 -3.89
C SER A 65 -5.97 -10.62 -3.65
N GLU A 66 -4.67 -10.38 -3.77
CA GLU A 66 -4.08 -9.05 -3.77
C GLU A 66 -4.54 -8.22 -4.97
N VAL A 67 -4.55 -8.76 -6.19
CA VAL A 67 -5.11 -8.07 -7.37
C VAL A 67 -6.55 -7.63 -7.14
N ILE A 68 -7.39 -8.49 -6.55
CA ILE A 68 -8.78 -8.14 -6.20
C ILE A 68 -8.79 -6.99 -5.19
N GLY A 69 -8.00 -7.08 -4.11
CA GLY A 69 -7.92 -6.03 -3.09
C GLY A 69 -7.41 -4.69 -3.64
N TYR A 70 -6.34 -4.71 -4.44
CA TYR A 70 -5.78 -3.49 -5.01
C TYR A 70 -6.72 -2.85 -6.03
N ASN A 71 -7.43 -3.64 -6.84
CA ASN A 71 -8.45 -3.11 -7.75
C ASN A 71 -9.59 -2.41 -6.97
N ASP A 72 -10.01 -2.95 -5.83
CA ASP A 72 -10.98 -2.30 -4.94
C ASP A 72 -10.44 -0.97 -4.40
N ASP A 73 -9.20 -0.94 -3.90
CA ASP A 73 -8.56 0.30 -3.43
C ASP A 73 -8.43 1.36 -4.53
N LEU A 74 -8.06 0.97 -5.76
CA LEU A 74 -8.03 1.87 -6.92
C LEU A 74 -9.42 2.44 -7.23
N SER A 75 -10.49 1.64 -7.10
CA SER A 75 -11.87 2.10 -7.33
C SER A 75 -12.30 3.18 -6.33
N LEU A 76 -11.70 3.17 -5.14
CA LEU A 76 -11.86 4.18 -4.10
C LEU A 76 -10.91 5.37 -4.27
N GLY A 77 -10.14 5.42 -5.36
CA GLY A 77 -9.18 6.47 -5.66
C GLY A 77 -7.91 6.43 -4.79
N ARG A 78 -7.62 5.30 -4.14
CA ARG A 78 -6.38 5.11 -3.37
C ARG A 78 -5.28 4.64 -4.31
N LYS A 79 -4.04 4.99 -3.98
CA LYS A 79 -2.86 4.42 -4.63
C LYS A 79 -2.43 3.15 -3.92
N VAL A 80 -1.83 2.25 -4.68
CA VAL A 80 -1.12 1.07 -4.16
C VAL A 80 0.28 1.09 -4.75
N PHE A 81 1.31 0.99 -3.90
CA PHE A 81 2.69 0.86 -4.33
C PHE A 81 3.21 -0.53 -3.98
N ILE A 82 3.78 -1.21 -4.99
CA ILE A 82 4.50 -2.46 -4.80
C ILE A 82 5.97 -2.11 -4.60
N ILE A 83 6.49 -2.47 -3.44
CA ILE A 83 7.87 -2.23 -3.03
C ILE A 83 8.58 -3.58 -3.08
N HIS A 84 9.61 -3.70 -3.91
CA HIS A 84 10.38 -4.93 -4.04
C HIS A 84 11.78 -4.75 -3.43
N ALA A 85 12.13 -5.64 -2.51
CA ALA A 85 13.50 -5.83 -2.03
C ALA A 85 14.06 -7.13 -2.63
N ALA A 86 15.30 -7.08 -3.13
CA ALA A 86 15.94 -8.25 -3.74
C ALA A 86 16.13 -9.41 -2.73
N ASP A 87 16.37 -9.08 -1.47
CA ASP A 87 16.60 -9.98 -0.34
C ASP A 87 16.43 -9.23 0.99
N GLU A 88 16.64 -9.93 2.11
CA GLU A 88 16.59 -9.36 3.46
C GLU A 88 17.67 -8.28 3.69
N GLU A 89 18.85 -8.40 3.07
CA GLU A 89 19.91 -7.40 3.21
C GLU A 89 19.49 -6.07 2.56
N ALA A 90 18.91 -6.14 1.36
CA ALA A 90 18.33 -5.00 0.66
C ALA A 90 17.18 -4.38 1.47
N LEU A 91 16.34 -5.21 2.10
CA LEU A 91 15.26 -4.75 2.97
C LEU A 91 15.80 -3.96 4.17
N GLU A 92 16.76 -4.53 4.91
CA GLU A 92 17.39 -3.88 6.06
C GLU A 92 18.09 -2.56 5.65
N ALA A 93 18.66 -2.52 4.46
CA ALA A 93 19.33 -1.36 3.90
C ALA A 93 18.37 -0.31 3.27
N TYR A 94 17.05 -0.54 3.23
CA TYR A 94 16.08 0.31 2.51
C TYR A 94 16.40 0.47 1.01
N ARG A 95 16.90 -0.60 0.37
CA ARG A 95 17.18 -0.63 -1.07
C ARG A 95 16.01 -1.28 -1.79
N PHE A 96 15.23 -0.47 -2.51
CA PHE A 96 13.98 -0.91 -3.10
C PHE A 96 13.85 -0.55 -4.57
N THR A 97 13.12 -1.41 -5.28
CA THR A 97 12.49 -1.09 -6.55
C THR A 97 11.02 -0.84 -6.31
N VAL A 98 10.50 0.33 -6.69
CA VAL A 98 9.11 0.73 -6.38
C VAL A 98 8.34 0.96 -7.67
N ARG A 99 7.11 0.44 -7.72
CA ARG A 99 6.17 0.61 -8.83
C ARG A 99 4.78 0.94 -8.31
N GLU A 100 4.11 1.91 -8.94
CA GLU A 100 2.67 2.13 -8.70
C GLU A 100 1.86 1.03 -9.39
N TYR A 101 0.92 0.41 -8.67
CA TYR A 101 -0.03 -0.54 -9.24
C TYR A 101 -1.15 0.22 -9.96
N LEU A 102 -1.39 -0.12 -11.23
CA LEU A 102 -2.37 0.54 -12.10
C LEU A 102 -3.57 -0.36 -12.48
N GLY A 103 -3.69 -1.49 -11.81
CA GLY A 103 -4.74 -2.49 -12.03
C GLY A 103 -4.20 -3.82 -12.53
N GLY A 104 -5.05 -4.83 -12.48
CA GLY A 104 -4.67 -6.20 -12.84
C GLY A 104 -5.88 -7.08 -13.12
N ASP A 105 -5.62 -8.23 -13.73
CA ASP A 105 -6.58 -9.29 -13.98
C ASP A 105 -6.24 -10.50 -13.09
N PRO A 106 -7.12 -10.85 -12.13
CA PRO A 106 -6.89 -11.97 -11.22
C PRO A 106 -7.21 -13.34 -11.86
N GLY A 107 -7.78 -13.40 -13.07
CA GLY A 107 -8.19 -14.65 -13.71
C GLY A 107 -7.05 -15.57 -14.15
N PRO A 108 -6.02 -15.06 -14.86
CA PRO A 108 -4.87 -15.85 -15.29
C PRO A 108 -3.98 -16.36 -14.14
N ASN A 109 -3.19 -17.40 -14.42
CA ASN A 109 -2.14 -17.89 -13.51
C ASN A 109 -0.79 -18.04 -14.27
N PRO A 110 0.22 -17.21 -14.00
CA PRO A 110 0.23 -16.12 -13.02
C PRO A 110 -0.73 -14.99 -13.40
N VAL A 111 -1.14 -14.20 -12.40
CA VAL A 111 -2.01 -13.04 -12.61
C VAL A 111 -1.33 -12.00 -13.50
N ILE A 112 -2.13 -11.17 -14.17
CA ILE A 112 -1.62 -10.08 -15.00
C ILE A 112 -1.72 -8.78 -14.19
N VAL A 113 -0.62 -8.06 -14.08
CA VAL A 113 -0.57 -6.77 -13.38
C VAL A 113 -0.02 -5.69 -14.29
N ARG A 114 -0.61 -4.50 -14.24
CA ARG A 114 -0.11 -3.30 -14.89
C ARG A 114 0.54 -2.41 -13.86
N TYR A 115 1.75 -1.97 -14.15
CA TYR A 115 2.54 -1.09 -13.30
C TYR A 115 2.79 0.25 -13.98
N GLY A 116 2.98 1.28 -13.17
CA GLY A 116 3.59 2.54 -13.60
C GLY A 116 5.09 2.38 -13.82
N GLU A 117 5.74 3.51 -14.11
CA GLU A 117 7.19 3.57 -14.23
C GLU A 117 7.86 3.15 -12.92
N GLU A 118 8.95 2.40 -13.07
CA GLU A 118 9.75 1.92 -11.97
C GLU A 118 10.76 2.98 -11.54
N PHE A 119 10.96 3.12 -10.24
CA PHE A 119 12.04 3.93 -9.69
C PHE A 119 12.71 3.22 -8.51
N LEU A 120 13.95 3.61 -8.25
CA LEU A 120 14.78 3.02 -7.22
C LEU A 120 14.79 3.91 -5.98
N ILE A 121 14.93 3.28 -4.83
CA ILE A 121 15.20 3.92 -3.55
C ILE A 121 16.47 3.28 -3.01
N ASP A 122 17.48 4.10 -2.71
CA ASP A 122 18.74 3.68 -2.09
C ASP A 122 18.89 4.31 -0.71
N GLY A 123 18.42 3.57 0.30
CA GLY A 123 18.57 3.94 1.70
C GLY A 123 17.43 4.73 2.29
N PHE A 124 17.42 4.76 3.63
CA PHE A 124 16.33 5.33 4.42
C PHE A 124 16.06 6.82 4.12
N ALA A 125 17.10 7.60 3.87
CA ALA A 125 16.95 9.03 3.62
C ALA A 125 16.19 9.30 2.31
N GLU A 126 16.42 8.50 1.27
CA GLU A 126 15.68 8.60 0.01
C GLU A 126 14.24 8.13 0.18
N PHE A 127 14.04 6.99 0.87
CA PHE A 127 12.71 6.49 1.20
C PHE A 127 11.85 7.54 1.93
N ALA A 128 12.43 8.21 2.92
CA ALA A 128 11.75 9.26 3.68
C ALA A 128 11.41 10.49 2.82
N ARG A 129 12.32 10.90 1.91
CA ARG A 129 12.06 12.01 0.97
C ARG A 129 10.94 11.67 0.00
N TRP A 130 10.97 10.48 -0.58
CA TRP A 130 9.90 9.99 -1.45
C TRP A 130 8.54 9.98 -0.72
N GLN A 131 8.49 9.44 0.50
CA GLN A 131 7.27 9.44 1.30
C GLN A 131 6.77 10.87 1.60
N ALA A 132 7.65 11.80 1.92
CA ALA A 132 7.27 13.18 2.14
C ALA A 132 6.68 13.82 0.86
N ALA A 133 7.30 13.58 -0.29
CA ALA A 133 6.85 14.10 -1.58
C ALA A 133 5.46 13.56 -1.97
N GLU A 134 5.24 12.24 -1.86
CA GLU A 134 3.95 11.63 -2.20
C GLU A 134 2.84 12.07 -1.24
N ARG A 135 3.14 12.30 0.05
CA ARG A 135 2.18 12.92 0.99
C ARG A 135 1.78 14.31 0.54
N GLU A 136 2.72 15.16 0.17
CA GLU A 136 2.39 16.53 -0.27
C GLU A 136 1.61 16.52 -1.59
N ALA A 137 1.96 15.65 -2.54
CA ALA A 137 1.20 15.45 -3.77
C ALA A 137 -0.23 14.94 -3.50
N TRP A 138 -0.40 14.01 -2.56
CA TRP A 138 -1.71 13.57 -2.09
C TRP A 138 -2.51 14.70 -1.45
N LYS A 139 -1.93 15.48 -0.54
CA LYS A 139 -2.59 16.64 0.08
C LYS A 139 -3.03 17.66 -0.96
N ALA A 140 -2.21 17.93 -1.97
CA ALA A 140 -2.55 18.82 -3.07
C ALA A 140 -3.78 18.33 -3.85
N ARG A 141 -3.86 17.03 -4.18
CA ARG A 141 -5.04 16.41 -4.80
C ARG A 141 -6.30 16.55 -3.95
N GLN A 142 -6.19 16.32 -2.64
CA GLN A 142 -7.32 16.48 -1.70
C GLN A 142 -7.83 17.94 -1.62
N ARG A 143 -6.92 18.92 -1.71
CA ARG A 143 -7.29 20.35 -1.76
C ARG A 143 -7.95 20.72 -3.10
N GLY A 144 -7.40 20.24 -4.22
CA GLY A 144 -7.92 20.51 -5.56
C GLY A 144 -9.28 19.86 -5.84
N GLY A 145 -9.53 18.66 -5.30
CA GLY A 145 -10.84 17.99 -5.38
C GLY A 145 -11.96 18.76 -4.68
N LYS A 146 -11.66 19.36 -3.52
CA LYS A 146 -12.64 20.15 -2.75
C LYS A 146 -13.07 21.46 -3.43
N ILE A 147 -12.25 22.02 -4.32
CA ILE A 147 -12.62 23.26 -5.04
C ILE A 147 -13.66 22.97 -6.14
N LYS A 148 -13.65 21.78 -6.75
CA LYS A 148 -14.60 21.42 -7.82
C LYS A 148 -16.02 21.11 -7.33
N GLU A 149 -16.21 20.78 -6.05
CA GLU A 149 -17.54 20.57 -5.46
C GLU A 149 -18.21 21.87 -4.95
N GLY A 150 -17.49 23.00 -4.94
CA GLY A 150 -18.00 24.29 -4.45
C GLY A 150 -18.80 25.13 -5.46
N THR A 151 -19.08 24.63 -6.68
CA THR A 151 -19.80 25.38 -7.74
C THR A 151 -21.07 24.69 -8.22
N ARG A 152 -21.88 24.16 -7.30
CA ARG A 152 -23.32 24.05 -7.53
C ARG A 152 -24.03 25.10 -6.68
N ARG A 153 -24.20 26.29 -7.26
CA ARG A 153 -25.16 27.29 -6.79
C ARG A 153 -26.55 26.68 -6.90
N VAL A 154 -27.29 26.71 -5.80
CA VAL A 154 -28.75 26.61 -5.82
C VAL A 154 -29.26 28.05 -5.78
N PHE A 155 -29.87 28.48 -6.87
CA PHE A 155 -31.04 29.36 -6.87
C PHE A 155 -32.18 28.54 -7.42
#